data_AF-A0A5E6N5X3-F1
#
_entry.id   AF-A0A5E6N5X3-F1
#
_cell.length_a   1.000
_cell.length_b   1.000
_cell.length_c   1.000
_cell.angle_alpha   90.00
_cell.angle_beta   90.00
_cell.angle_gamma   90.00
#
_symmetry.space_group_name_H-M   'P 1'
#
loop_
_entity.id
_entity.type
_entity.pdbx_description
1 polymer ?
#
loop_
_entity_poly.entity_id
_entity_poly.type
_entity_poly.pdbx_seq_one_letter_code
_entity_poly.pdbx_strand_id
1 'polypeptide(L)'
;MVYSKKDVDTGELGALQAAGYQEEIVENKKTESLDKLPAPQETSNPIVNKGMHELRRVVNAVIKQYGKPDVVRIEMARDLEMNTKRYKENEMRQRKNQKANEKAIEVFRQEVGKKYPSHDEKIRYRLWRDQDQRCAYSGNVIALGQIFSADCEIDHILPFKKSLDDSYMNKVLCFEKENRNKADRTPIDAWGGDNDKWNQITQAISQWKFLKSKVDSFLYDRKGFKRTLFYFSQLTDTRYISRLAQEYLRQLGCDVNVTKGFVVSEMRHQWGFNSLIGETDKKERTNHCHHAIDAVVIASTSRSLYQQAANQIKQNKLKIPEPYADIRTELEEKLKHVIVSHTPQRKLSGGLHEETGAGYVAKHGGLVYRKTLNPEFTLKNAMSIIDEQVKTKVLEQLENYGNSKEAFNEENLKTLKLGKNPIKRVRVLQSKIKTTKKNTAEDILQQTKFGVKDKSGKVLNI
;
A
#
# COMPACT_ATOMS: atom_id res chain seq x y z
N MET A 1 8.60 34.09 2.94
CA MET A 1 9.95 33.80 3.43
C MET A 1 10.24 34.83 4.50
N VAL A 2 10.15 34.46 5.78
CA VAL A 2 10.61 35.30 6.88
C VAL A 2 11.98 34.75 7.23
N TYR A 3 13.03 35.42 6.77
CA TYR A 3 14.39 34.97 7.02
C TYR A 3 14.75 35.26 8.48
N SER A 4 15.22 34.21 9.13
CA SER A 4 15.79 34.20 10.48
C SER A 4 17.30 34.00 10.27
N LYS A 5 18.01 35.12 10.26
CA LYS A 5 19.46 35.27 10.47
C LYS A 5 19.63 36.75 10.77
N LYS A 6 20.41 37.10 11.79
CA LYS A 6 20.92 38.47 11.96
C LYS A 6 21.44 38.94 10.61
N ASP A 7 20.99 40.09 10.13
CA ASP A 7 21.66 40.75 9.02
C ASP A 7 23.02 41.19 9.57
N VAL A 8 24.06 40.40 9.24
CA VAL A 8 25.40 40.54 9.84
C VAL A 8 26.00 41.90 9.48
N ASP A 9 25.52 42.52 8.40
CA ASP A 9 25.99 43.81 7.90
C ASP A 9 25.29 45.02 8.53
N THR A 10 24.09 44.88 9.10
CA THR A 10 23.34 46.03 9.69
C THR A 10 23.18 45.96 11.20
N GLY A 11 23.38 44.79 11.82
CA GLY A 11 23.20 44.60 13.26
C GLY A 11 21.74 44.64 13.73
N GLU A 12 20.77 44.72 12.80
CA GLU A 12 19.35 44.72 13.12
C GLU A 12 18.87 43.30 13.50
N LEU A 13 18.03 43.22 14.53
CA LEU A 13 17.35 41.99 14.93
C LEU A 13 16.38 41.57 13.82
N GLY A 14 16.41 40.30 13.42
CA GLY A 14 15.42 39.76 12.47
C GLY A 14 14.00 39.93 13.03
N ALA A 15 12.99 40.09 12.17
CA ALA A 15 11.62 40.47 12.56
C ALA A 15 11.01 39.61 13.69
N LEU A 16 11.37 38.32 13.78
CA LEU A 16 10.95 37.43 14.87
C LEU A 16 11.60 37.80 16.22
N GLN A 17 12.92 38.05 16.22
CA GLN A 17 13.66 38.50 17.40
C GLN A 17 13.22 39.90 17.84
N ALA A 18 12.96 40.80 16.88
CA ALA A 18 12.41 42.13 17.16
C ALA A 18 11.00 42.06 17.78
N ALA A 19 10.20 41.06 17.39
CA ALA A 19 8.88 40.79 17.97
C ALA A 19 8.94 39.98 19.30
N GLY A 20 10.13 39.78 19.88
CA GLY A 20 10.31 39.08 21.15
C GLY A 20 10.34 37.55 21.06
N TYR A 21 10.26 36.97 19.86
CA TYR A 21 10.49 35.55 19.66
C TYR A 21 12.00 35.33 19.62
N GLN A 22 12.57 34.93 20.75
CA GLN A 22 13.93 34.44 20.77
C GLN A 22 14.00 33.20 19.85
N GLU A 23 14.97 33.19 18.94
CA GLU A 23 15.40 31.99 18.22
C GLU A 23 16.08 31.03 19.20
N GLU A 24 15.43 30.70 20.31
CA GLU A 24 15.68 29.43 20.96
C GLU A 24 15.15 28.37 20.01
N ILE A 25 16.06 27.97 19.12
CA ILE A 25 16.07 26.68 18.49
C ILE A 25 15.55 25.67 19.53
N VAL A 26 14.39 25.08 19.22
CA VAL A 26 13.72 24.02 19.99
C VAL A 26 14.63 22.81 20.25
N GLU A 27 15.85 22.80 19.72
CA GLU A 27 16.85 21.74 19.88
C GLU A 27 17.47 21.63 21.28
N ASN A 28 17.31 22.61 22.18
CA ASN A 28 17.90 22.53 23.52
C ASN A 28 17.01 23.08 24.64
N LYS A 29 15.68 22.85 24.60
CA LYS A 29 15.01 22.68 25.90
C LYS A 29 15.70 21.48 26.54
N LYS A 30 16.46 21.71 27.62
CA LYS A 30 16.74 20.70 28.65
C LYS A 30 15.37 20.22 29.11
N THR A 31 14.78 19.31 28.33
CA THR A 31 13.60 18.57 28.72
C THR A 31 14.06 17.85 29.97
N GLU A 32 13.45 18.17 31.11
CA GLU A 32 13.71 17.43 32.33
C GLU A 32 13.64 15.94 31.98
N SER A 33 14.76 15.25 32.21
CA SER A 33 14.89 13.85 31.82
C SER A 33 13.78 13.08 32.50
N LEU A 34 12.89 12.48 31.71
CA LEU A 34 11.79 11.71 32.26
C LEU A 34 12.27 10.32 32.67
N ASP A 35 11.78 9.83 33.81
CA ASP A 35 12.05 8.45 34.26
C ASP A 35 11.37 7.40 33.38
N LYS A 36 10.28 7.79 32.69
CA LYS A 36 9.54 6.94 31.76
C LYS A 36 8.94 7.77 30.64
N LEU A 37 8.70 7.14 29.49
CA LEU A 37 8.07 7.81 28.35
C LEU A 37 6.58 8.10 28.61
N PRO A 38 6.11 9.34 28.37
CA PRO A 38 4.71 9.75 28.52
C PRO A 38 3.85 9.15 27.40
N ALA A 39 2.61 9.60 27.20
CA ALA A 39 1.90 9.23 25.96
C ALA A 39 2.54 9.94 24.77
N PRO A 40 2.74 9.27 23.61
CA PRO A 40 3.27 9.94 22.42
C PRO A 40 2.27 10.95 21.89
N GLN A 41 2.75 11.97 21.19
CA GLN A 41 1.90 12.93 20.50
C GLN A 41 1.09 12.23 19.40
N GLU A 42 -0.22 12.47 19.38
CA GLU A 42 -1.10 11.94 18.34
C GLU A 42 -0.82 12.60 17.00
N THR A 43 -0.70 11.78 15.96
CA THR A 43 -0.60 12.21 14.56
C THR A 43 -1.89 11.89 13.83
N SER A 44 -2.08 12.41 12.62
CA SER A 44 -3.22 12.03 11.78
C SER A 44 -3.12 10.61 11.20
N ASN A 45 -1.96 9.95 11.29
CA ASN A 45 -1.73 8.61 10.76
C ASN A 45 -1.89 7.54 11.87
N PRO A 46 -2.95 6.71 11.83
CA PRO A 46 -3.22 5.73 12.87
C PRO A 46 -2.16 4.60 12.95
N ILE A 47 -1.48 4.29 11.85
CA ILE A 47 -0.41 3.28 11.82
C ILE A 47 0.79 3.80 12.63
N VAL A 48 1.13 5.07 12.44
CA VAL A 48 2.21 5.74 13.18
C VAL A 48 1.87 5.83 14.67
N ASN A 49 0.64 6.22 15.01
CA ASN A 49 0.22 6.30 16.41
C ASN A 49 0.30 4.93 17.10
N LYS A 50 -0.14 3.86 16.42
CA LYS A 50 0.01 2.49 16.93
C LYS A 50 1.48 2.13 17.14
N GLY A 51 2.35 2.41 16.16
CA GLY A 51 3.80 2.15 16.27
C GLY A 51 4.44 2.87 17.46
N MET A 52 4.13 4.17 17.64
CA MET A 52 4.66 4.97 18.76
C MET A 52 4.16 4.49 20.12
N HIS A 53 2.90 4.02 20.20
CA HIS A 53 2.36 3.44 21.43
C HIS A 53 3.01 2.10 21.78
N GLU A 54 3.24 1.22 20.80
CA GLU A 54 3.95 -0.04 21.07
C GLU A 54 5.42 0.21 21.45
N LEU A 55 6.10 1.18 20.80
CA LEU A 55 7.43 1.62 21.20
C LEU A 55 7.48 2.07 22.67
N ARG A 56 6.54 2.93 23.08
CA ARG A 56 6.40 3.37 24.48
C ARG A 56 6.25 2.18 25.42
N ARG A 57 5.40 1.21 25.09
CA ARG A 57 5.12 0.05 25.94
C ARG A 57 6.38 -0.80 26.13
N VAL A 58 7.09 -1.09 25.05
CA VAL A 58 8.33 -1.88 25.10
C VAL A 58 9.40 -1.15 25.91
N VAL A 59 9.67 0.12 25.60
CA VAL A 59 10.72 0.88 26.28
C VAL A 59 10.40 1.06 27.78
N ASN A 60 9.17 1.39 28.14
CA ASN A 60 8.80 1.52 29.55
C ASN A 60 8.85 0.17 30.29
N ALA A 61 8.59 -0.95 29.62
CA ALA A 61 8.75 -2.28 30.22
C ALA A 61 10.23 -2.61 30.46
N VAL A 62 11.11 -2.29 29.51
CA VAL A 62 12.57 -2.40 29.67
C VAL A 62 13.06 -1.53 30.82
N ILE A 63 12.63 -0.26 30.88
CA ILE A 63 12.99 0.66 31.97
C ILE A 63 12.53 0.11 33.33
N LYS A 64 11.31 -0.42 33.41
CA LYS A 64 10.79 -1.00 34.65
C LYS A 64 11.63 -2.19 35.13
N GLN A 65 12.15 -2.99 34.20
CA GLN A 65 12.88 -4.22 34.52
C GLN A 65 14.38 -4.00 34.78
N TYR A 66 15.02 -3.11 34.01
CA TYR A 66 16.48 -2.98 33.95
C TYR A 66 16.97 -1.57 34.29
N GLY A 67 16.07 -0.63 34.53
CA GLY A 67 16.41 0.78 34.70
C GLY A 67 16.57 1.50 33.37
N LYS A 68 16.92 2.79 33.47
CA LYS A 68 16.97 3.69 32.34
C LYS A 68 18.19 3.40 31.45
N PRO A 69 18.03 3.34 30.12
CA PRO A 69 19.15 3.09 29.22
C PRO A 69 20.08 4.31 29.12
N ASP A 70 21.39 4.08 29.05
CA ASP A 70 22.36 5.13 28.73
C ASP A 70 22.31 5.52 27.25
N VAL A 71 22.13 4.51 26.39
CA VAL A 71 22.10 4.65 24.94
C VAL A 71 20.93 3.86 24.36
N VAL A 72 20.17 4.47 23.47
CA VAL A 72 19.14 3.82 22.66
C VAL A 72 19.53 3.90 21.20
N ARG A 73 19.55 2.76 20.51
CA ARG A 73 19.89 2.67 19.08
C ARG A 73 18.67 2.23 18.30
N ILE A 74 18.26 3.04 17.32
CA ILE A 74 17.09 2.77 16.48
C ILE A 74 17.48 2.59 15.01
N GLU A 75 16.83 1.65 14.33
CA GLU A 75 16.97 1.48 12.88
C GLU A 75 16.12 2.53 12.13
N MET A 76 16.70 3.14 11.11
CA MET A 76 15.98 3.97 10.15
C MET A 76 15.34 3.13 9.07
N ALA A 77 14.11 3.50 8.71
CA ALA A 77 13.56 3.10 7.43
C ALA A 77 14.47 3.56 6.26
N ARG A 78 14.59 2.69 5.26
CA ARG A 78 15.57 2.74 4.16
C ARG A 78 15.60 4.07 3.37
N ASP A 79 14.52 4.87 3.33
CA ASP A 79 14.50 6.11 2.52
C ASP A 79 14.74 7.43 3.29
N LEU A 80 15.04 7.41 4.60
CA LEU A 80 15.57 8.63 5.28
C LEU A 80 17.03 8.92 4.88
N GLU A 81 17.60 8.07 4.04
CA GLU A 81 18.91 8.20 3.42
C GLU A 81 18.95 9.29 2.34
N MET A 82 19.15 10.54 2.75
CA MET A 82 19.65 11.58 1.83
C MET A 82 21.18 11.54 1.83
N ASN A 83 21.79 10.84 0.88
CA ASN A 83 23.20 11.11 0.54
C ASN A 83 23.26 12.34 -0.38
N THR A 84 24.40 13.04 -0.43
CA THR A 84 24.58 14.27 -1.24
C THR A 84 24.22 14.09 -2.71
N LYS A 85 24.39 12.88 -3.27
CA LYS A 85 23.98 12.53 -4.63
C LYS A 85 22.44 12.49 -4.77
N ARG A 86 21.74 11.74 -3.90
CA ARG A 86 20.27 11.67 -3.85
C ARG A 86 19.63 13.02 -3.55
N TYR A 87 20.27 13.86 -2.72
CA TYR A 87 19.82 15.23 -2.49
C TYR A 87 19.81 16.01 -3.80
N LYS A 88 20.94 16.03 -4.54
CA LYS A 88 21.04 16.69 -5.85
C LYS A 88 20.05 16.11 -6.86
N GLU A 89 19.89 14.80 -6.91
CA GLU A 89 18.90 14.13 -7.77
C GLU A 89 17.45 14.54 -7.42
N ASN A 90 17.12 14.59 -6.13
CA ASN A 90 15.81 15.05 -5.66
C ASN A 90 15.57 16.51 -5.99
N GLU A 91 16.56 17.39 -5.80
CA GLU A 91 16.48 18.80 -6.15
C GLU A 91 16.29 18.99 -7.66
N MET A 92 17.07 18.31 -8.49
CA MET A 92 16.89 18.32 -9.95
C MET A 92 15.49 17.83 -10.35
N ARG A 93 15.00 16.76 -9.71
CA ARG A 93 13.65 16.24 -9.96
C ARG A 93 12.57 17.23 -9.55
N GLN A 94 12.72 17.91 -8.40
CA GLN A 94 11.78 18.94 -7.95
C GLN A 94 11.74 20.12 -8.92
N ARG A 95 12.90 20.63 -9.35
CA ARG A 95 12.99 21.69 -10.36
C ARG A 95 12.34 21.28 -11.69
N LYS A 96 12.57 20.04 -12.14
CA LYS A 96 11.92 19.51 -13.36
C LYS A 96 10.39 19.44 -13.20
N ASN A 97 9.90 18.96 -12.06
CA ASN A 97 8.47 18.87 -11.78
C ASN A 97 7.82 20.27 -11.68
N GLN A 98 8.51 21.23 -11.08
CA GLN A 98 8.03 22.61 -11.00
C GLN A 98 7.86 23.21 -12.40
N LYS A 99 8.88 23.13 -13.26
CA LYS A 99 8.80 23.60 -14.65
C LYS A 99 7.68 22.92 -15.44
N ALA A 100 7.48 21.61 -15.24
CA ALA A 100 6.39 20.88 -15.89
C ALA A 100 5.02 21.36 -15.41
N ASN A 101 4.87 21.67 -14.11
CA ASN A 101 3.64 22.21 -13.55
C ASN A 101 3.36 23.64 -14.04
N GLU A 102 4.39 24.50 -14.13
CA GLU A 102 4.27 25.87 -14.66
C GLU A 102 3.77 25.84 -16.11
N LYS A 103 4.35 24.97 -16.94
CA LYS A 103 3.90 24.78 -18.33
C LYS A 103 2.47 24.24 -18.42
N ALA A 104 2.08 23.32 -17.52
CA ALA A 104 0.71 22.83 -17.46
C ALA A 104 -0.29 23.95 -17.12
N ILE A 105 0.08 24.87 -16.23
CA ILE A 105 -0.75 26.03 -15.86
C ILE A 105 -0.91 26.99 -17.05
N GLU A 106 0.17 27.27 -17.78
CA GLU A 106 0.13 28.13 -18.96
C GLU A 106 -0.82 27.57 -20.03
N VAL A 107 -0.65 26.29 -20.39
CA VAL A 107 -1.48 25.64 -21.41
C VAL A 107 -2.94 25.56 -20.98
N PHE A 108 -3.20 25.22 -19.71
CA PHE A 108 -4.57 25.18 -19.20
C PHE A 108 -5.28 26.54 -19.30
N ARG A 109 -4.57 27.65 -19.03
CA ARG A 109 -5.13 29.00 -19.18
C ARG A 109 -5.51 29.31 -20.62
N GLN A 110 -4.69 28.90 -21.58
CA GLN A 110 -4.91 29.13 -23.00
C GLN A 110 -6.10 28.31 -23.52
N GLU A 111 -6.20 27.03 -23.14
CA GLU A 111 -7.22 26.11 -23.65
C GLU A 111 -8.58 26.24 -22.95
N VAL A 112 -8.60 26.47 -21.64
CA VAL A 112 -9.82 26.42 -20.82
C VAL A 112 -10.30 27.82 -20.41
N GLY A 113 -9.45 28.84 -20.51
CA GLY A 113 -9.78 30.22 -20.12
C GLY A 113 -9.92 30.43 -18.60
N LYS A 114 -9.58 29.43 -17.78
CA LYS A 114 -9.62 29.51 -16.30
C LYS A 114 -8.25 29.82 -15.71
N LYS A 115 -8.22 30.53 -14.58
CA LYS A 115 -6.98 31.09 -14.00
C LYS A 115 -6.04 30.05 -13.38
N TYR A 116 -6.57 28.98 -12.77
CA TYR A 116 -5.75 27.97 -12.08
C TYR A 116 -6.30 26.56 -12.33
N PRO A 117 -5.45 25.61 -12.81
CA PRO A 117 -5.82 24.20 -12.87
C PRO A 117 -5.77 23.54 -11.49
N SER A 118 -6.65 22.57 -11.30
CA SER A 118 -6.59 21.56 -10.24
C SER A 118 -5.33 20.70 -10.32
N HIS A 119 -5.10 19.90 -9.28
CA HIS A 119 -4.00 18.93 -9.26
C HIS A 119 -4.11 17.93 -10.42
N ASP A 120 -5.32 17.42 -10.65
CA ASP A 120 -5.61 16.45 -11.71
C ASP A 120 -5.38 17.03 -13.09
N GLU A 121 -5.86 18.24 -13.40
CA GLU A 121 -5.65 18.88 -14.70
C GLU A 121 -4.15 19.07 -15.01
N LYS A 122 -3.34 19.44 -14.00
CA LYS A 122 -1.87 19.49 -14.16
C LYS A 122 -1.28 18.12 -14.46
N ILE A 123 -1.76 17.07 -13.80
CA ILE A 123 -1.32 15.70 -14.06
C ILE A 123 -1.74 15.25 -15.47
N ARG A 124 -2.96 15.53 -15.92
CA ARG A 124 -3.44 15.17 -17.27
C ARG A 124 -2.53 15.73 -18.35
N TYR A 125 -2.16 17.01 -18.27
CA TYR A 125 -1.21 17.61 -19.21
C TYR A 125 0.16 16.93 -19.19
N ARG A 126 0.69 16.65 -18.01
CA ARG A 126 2.00 15.99 -17.88
C ARG A 126 1.98 14.57 -18.44
N LEU A 127 0.93 13.80 -18.15
CA LEU A 127 0.73 12.46 -18.68
C LEU A 127 0.57 12.48 -20.21
N TRP A 128 -0.21 13.42 -20.74
CA TRP A 128 -0.36 13.60 -22.18
C TRP A 128 0.98 13.83 -22.88
N ARG A 129 1.84 14.69 -22.32
CA ARG A 129 3.20 14.92 -22.84
C ARG A 129 4.09 13.69 -22.73
N ASP A 130 4.04 12.99 -21.61
CA ASP A 130 4.84 11.80 -21.34
C ASP A 130 4.44 10.60 -22.22
N GLN A 131 3.20 10.57 -22.70
CA GLN A 131 2.62 9.51 -23.53
C GLN A 131 2.61 9.83 -25.03
N ASP A 132 3.45 10.76 -25.48
CA ASP A 132 3.50 11.22 -26.87
C ASP A 132 2.12 11.60 -27.43
N GLN A 133 1.30 12.25 -26.58
CA GLN A 133 -0.01 12.79 -26.92
C GLN A 133 -1.04 11.72 -27.31
N ARG A 134 -0.87 10.49 -26.82
CA ARG A 134 -1.74 9.35 -27.13
C ARG A 134 -2.35 8.74 -25.89
N CYS A 135 -3.51 8.13 -26.07
CA CYS A 135 -4.15 7.30 -25.07
C CYS A 135 -3.28 6.08 -24.75
N ALA A 136 -3.06 5.84 -23.47
CA ALA A 136 -2.22 4.74 -22.99
C ALA A 136 -2.72 3.34 -23.39
N TYR A 137 -4.02 3.17 -23.64
CA TYR A 137 -4.63 1.87 -23.90
C TYR A 137 -5.11 1.67 -25.34
N SER A 138 -5.47 2.74 -26.04
CA SER A 138 -5.92 2.66 -27.44
C SER A 138 -4.88 3.13 -28.44
N GLY A 139 -3.80 3.80 -28.03
CA GLY A 139 -2.80 4.37 -28.93
C GLY A 139 -3.30 5.55 -29.80
N ASN A 140 -4.60 5.85 -29.75
CA ASN A 140 -5.22 6.96 -30.47
C ASN A 140 -4.70 8.29 -29.94
N VAL A 141 -4.53 9.24 -30.86
CA VAL A 141 -4.10 10.61 -30.52
C VAL A 141 -5.18 11.28 -29.68
N ILE A 142 -4.76 11.99 -28.63
CA ILE A 142 -5.61 12.83 -27.79
C ILE A 142 -5.28 14.28 -28.15
N ALA A 143 -6.26 15.04 -28.64
CA ALA A 143 -6.07 16.46 -28.90
C ALA A 143 -5.91 17.25 -27.59
N LEU A 144 -5.21 18.38 -27.64
CA LEU A 144 -4.92 19.17 -26.45
C LEU A 144 -6.19 19.68 -25.74
N GLY A 145 -7.23 20.10 -26.46
CA GLY A 145 -8.50 20.46 -25.83
C GLY A 145 -9.20 19.29 -25.10
N GLN A 146 -8.99 18.06 -25.57
CA GLN A 146 -9.65 16.87 -25.00
C GLN A 146 -9.06 16.42 -23.67
N ILE A 147 -7.80 16.78 -23.35
CA ILE A 147 -7.19 16.34 -22.08
C ILE A 147 -7.89 16.95 -20.86
N PHE A 148 -8.59 18.07 -21.03
CA PHE A 148 -9.32 18.75 -19.97
C PHE A 148 -10.84 18.47 -20.03
N SER A 149 -11.32 17.66 -20.98
CA SER A 149 -12.72 17.27 -21.08
C SER A 149 -13.03 16.02 -20.25
N ALA A 150 -14.30 15.59 -20.27
CA ALA A 150 -14.75 14.34 -19.68
C ALA A 150 -14.38 13.10 -20.52
N ASP A 151 -13.89 13.29 -21.75
CA ASP A 151 -13.53 12.17 -22.64
C ASP A 151 -12.27 11.44 -22.16
N CYS A 152 -11.43 12.14 -21.40
CA CYS A 152 -10.17 11.63 -20.89
C CYS A 152 -10.16 11.57 -19.36
N GLU A 153 -9.64 10.46 -18.84
CA GLU A 153 -9.50 10.21 -17.42
C GLU A 153 -8.07 9.82 -17.07
N ILE A 154 -7.69 10.09 -15.82
CA ILE A 154 -6.47 9.52 -15.24
C ILE A 154 -6.84 8.16 -14.69
N ASP A 155 -6.25 7.10 -15.24
CA ASP A 155 -6.37 5.75 -14.71
C ASP A 155 -5.11 5.35 -13.94
N HIS A 156 -5.29 4.46 -12.96
CA HIS A 156 -4.20 3.76 -12.30
C HIS A 156 -3.88 2.48 -13.06
N ILE A 157 -2.69 2.38 -13.66
CA ILE A 157 -2.20 1.21 -14.40
C ILE A 157 -2.47 -0.05 -13.58
N LEU A 158 -2.03 -0.04 -12.33
CA LEU A 158 -2.35 -1.03 -11.33
C LEU A 158 -3.51 -0.56 -10.46
N PRO A 159 -4.55 -1.38 -10.22
CA PRO A 159 -5.77 -0.92 -9.55
C PRO A 159 -5.51 -0.34 -8.16
N PHE A 160 -5.90 0.92 -7.93
CA PHE A 160 -5.62 1.64 -6.68
C PHE A 160 -6.14 0.92 -5.42
N LYS A 161 -7.35 0.36 -5.46
CA LYS A 161 -7.94 -0.35 -4.30
C LYS A 161 -7.10 -1.53 -3.83
N LYS A 162 -6.30 -2.09 -4.74
CA LYS A 162 -5.40 -3.19 -4.43
C LYS A 162 -4.00 -2.65 -4.15
N SER A 163 -3.55 -1.65 -4.93
CA SER A 163 -2.17 -1.16 -4.88
C SER A 163 -1.86 -0.16 -3.79
N LEU A 164 -2.85 0.66 -3.45
CA LEU A 164 -2.68 1.88 -2.66
C LEU A 164 -1.60 2.81 -3.24
N ASP A 165 -1.23 2.63 -4.50
CA ASP A 165 -0.20 3.41 -5.19
C ASP A 165 -0.88 4.50 -6.03
N ASP A 166 -0.97 5.70 -5.44
CA ASP A 166 -1.43 6.90 -6.13
C ASP A 166 -0.28 7.70 -6.78
N SER A 167 0.91 7.10 -6.86
CA SER A 167 2.07 7.78 -7.43
C SER A 167 1.87 8.09 -8.92
N TYR A 168 2.57 9.11 -9.38
CA TYR A 168 2.59 9.46 -10.80
C TYR A 168 3.05 8.30 -11.70
N MET A 169 3.86 7.38 -11.17
CA MET A 169 4.35 6.20 -11.90
C MET A 169 3.28 5.12 -12.06
N ASN A 170 2.19 5.17 -11.30
CA ASN A 170 1.04 4.31 -11.50
C ASN A 170 -0.08 5.00 -12.29
N LYS A 171 0.08 6.26 -12.72
CA LYS A 171 -0.96 7.03 -13.41
C LYS A 171 -0.72 7.11 -14.92
N VAL A 172 -1.78 6.98 -15.71
CA VAL A 172 -1.79 7.19 -17.17
C VAL A 172 -3.03 7.95 -17.60
N LEU A 173 -2.94 8.66 -18.72
CA LEU A 173 -4.07 9.32 -19.37
C LEU A 173 -4.64 8.39 -20.44
N CYS A 174 -5.95 8.14 -20.37
CA CYS A 174 -6.64 7.33 -21.36
C CYS A 174 -8.05 7.87 -21.61
N PHE A 175 -8.68 7.42 -22.70
CA PHE A 175 -10.09 7.68 -22.91
C PHE A 175 -10.94 6.95 -21.87
N GLU A 176 -12.02 7.58 -21.43
CA GLU A 176 -12.97 7.07 -20.43
C GLU A 176 -13.46 5.64 -20.76
N LYS A 177 -13.77 5.38 -22.04
CA LYS A 177 -14.18 4.05 -22.52
C LYS A 177 -13.14 2.96 -22.26
N GLU A 178 -11.85 3.28 -22.46
CA GLU A 178 -10.76 2.32 -22.24
C GLU A 178 -10.54 2.08 -20.74
N ASN A 179 -10.63 3.13 -19.91
CA ASN A 179 -10.57 3.01 -18.45
C ASN A 179 -11.70 2.11 -17.92
N ARG A 180 -12.93 2.33 -18.39
CA ARG A 180 -14.10 1.50 -18.04
C ARG A 180 -13.93 0.04 -18.45
N ASN A 181 -13.34 -0.22 -19.61
CA ASN A 181 -13.05 -1.58 -20.05
C ASN A 181 -12.02 -2.25 -19.14
N LYS A 182 -10.94 -1.55 -18.77
CA LYS A 182 -9.95 -2.07 -17.81
C LYS A 182 -10.57 -2.40 -16.46
N ALA A 183 -11.37 -1.47 -15.92
CA ALA A 183 -11.95 -1.55 -14.58
C ALA A 183 -10.89 -1.84 -13.50
N ASP A 184 -11.23 -2.63 -12.46
CA ASP A 184 -10.34 -2.95 -11.34
C ASP A 184 -9.33 -4.08 -11.66
N ARG A 185 -8.84 -4.17 -12.90
CA ARG A 185 -7.88 -5.18 -13.39
C ARG A 185 -6.53 -4.56 -13.77
N THR A 186 -5.46 -5.38 -13.81
CA THR A 186 -4.20 -4.96 -14.44
C THR A 186 -4.34 -4.97 -15.97
N PRO A 187 -3.46 -4.28 -16.73
CA PRO A 187 -3.55 -4.28 -18.19
C PRO A 187 -3.41 -5.68 -18.79
N ILE A 188 -2.51 -6.53 -18.27
CA ILE A 188 -2.42 -7.94 -18.67
C ILE A 188 -3.72 -8.69 -18.39
N ASP A 189 -4.32 -8.52 -17.21
CA ASP A 189 -5.58 -9.19 -16.87
C ASP A 189 -6.75 -8.71 -17.76
N ALA A 190 -6.68 -7.45 -18.22
CA ALA A 190 -7.71 -6.84 -19.06
C ALA A 190 -7.60 -7.24 -20.53
N TRP A 191 -6.38 -7.21 -21.09
CA TRP A 191 -6.14 -7.33 -22.53
C TRP A 191 -5.09 -8.38 -22.91
N GLY A 192 -4.38 -9.00 -21.98
CA GLY A 192 -3.33 -9.98 -22.30
C GLY A 192 -3.81 -11.27 -22.98
N GLY A 193 -5.13 -11.49 -23.08
CA GLY A 193 -5.71 -12.55 -23.91
C GLY A 193 -6.15 -12.11 -25.31
N ASP A 194 -6.13 -10.80 -25.58
CA ASP A 194 -6.41 -10.21 -26.89
C ASP A 194 -5.07 -9.82 -27.52
N ASN A 195 -4.55 -10.69 -28.39
CA ASN A 195 -3.21 -10.51 -28.96
C ASN A 195 -3.07 -9.20 -29.73
N ASP A 196 -4.08 -8.79 -30.48
CA ASP A 196 -4.01 -7.58 -31.31
C ASP A 196 -3.99 -6.33 -30.43
N LYS A 197 -4.93 -6.23 -29.48
CA LYS A 197 -4.98 -5.11 -28.53
C LYS A 197 -3.74 -5.07 -27.64
N TRP A 198 -3.27 -6.23 -27.16
CA TRP A 198 -2.09 -6.30 -26.30
C TRP A 198 -0.81 -5.93 -27.06
N ASN A 199 -0.65 -6.39 -28.30
CA ASN A 199 0.46 -6.00 -29.16
C ASN A 199 0.43 -4.49 -29.45
N GLN A 200 -0.75 -3.93 -29.71
CA GLN A 200 -0.90 -2.49 -29.88
C GLN A 200 -0.46 -1.70 -28.65
N ILE A 201 -0.91 -2.10 -27.45
CA ILE A 201 -0.55 -1.46 -26.19
C ILE A 201 0.96 -1.58 -25.95
N THR A 202 1.51 -2.79 -26.04
CA THR A 202 2.94 -3.04 -25.77
C THR A 202 3.84 -2.31 -26.75
N GLN A 203 3.46 -2.24 -28.03
CA GLN A 203 4.18 -1.44 -29.02
C GLN A 203 4.14 0.06 -28.68
N ALA A 204 2.98 0.59 -28.29
CA ALA A 204 2.87 2.01 -27.92
C ALA A 204 3.70 2.36 -26.68
N ILE A 205 3.59 1.58 -25.60
CA ILE A 205 4.34 1.84 -24.36
C ILE A 205 5.84 1.58 -24.52
N SER A 206 6.27 0.75 -25.48
CA SER A 206 7.69 0.52 -25.78
C SER A 206 8.39 1.78 -26.26
N GLN A 207 7.65 2.73 -26.83
CA GLN A 207 8.18 4.02 -27.30
C GLN A 207 8.34 5.04 -26.18
N TRP A 208 7.77 4.79 -24.98
CA TRP A 208 7.84 5.73 -23.86
C TRP A 208 9.24 5.83 -23.28
N LYS A 209 9.99 6.85 -23.73
CA LYS A 209 11.34 7.11 -23.26
C LYS A 209 11.31 7.58 -21.79
N PHE A 210 12.20 7.03 -20.97
CA PHE A 210 12.38 7.40 -19.55
C PHE A 210 11.20 7.07 -18.61
N LEU A 211 10.25 6.23 -19.03
CA LEU A 211 9.12 5.77 -18.21
C LEU A 211 9.18 4.25 -17.92
N LYS A 212 10.37 3.67 -17.85
CA LYS A 212 10.56 2.22 -17.66
C LYS A 212 9.71 1.64 -16.51
N SER A 213 9.65 2.34 -15.36
CA SER A 213 8.83 1.90 -14.23
C SER A 213 7.33 1.84 -14.52
N LYS A 214 6.80 2.72 -15.40
CA LYS A 214 5.42 2.62 -15.87
C LYS A 214 5.27 1.40 -16.76
N VAL A 215 6.16 1.24 -17.74
CA VAL A 215 6.14 0.11 -18.67
C VAL A 215 6.16 -1.22 -17.92
N ASP A 216 7.05 -1.37 -16.94
CA ASP A 216 7.13 -2.56 -16.08
C ASP A 216 5.80 -2.81 -15.33
N SER A 217 5.10 -1.75 -14.93
CA SER A 217 3.80 -1.84 -14.24
C SER A 217 2.68 -2.37 -15.13
N PHE A 218 2.73 -2.12 -16.45
CA PHE A 218 1.79 -2.73 -17.40
C PHE A 218 1.97 -4.24 -17.47
N LEU A 219 3.19 -4.73 -17.23
CA LEU A 219 3.57 -6.14 -17.38
C LEU A 219 3.36 -6.98 -16.11
N TYR A 220 2.80 -6.41 -15.04
CA TYR A 220 2.51 -7.19 -13.84
C TYR A 220 1.23 -8.02 -13.97
N ASP A 221 1.39 -9.32 -13.76
CA ASP A 221 0.29 -10.22 -13.46
C ASP A 221 -0.20 -10.05 -12.01
N ARG A 222 -1.33 -10.69 -11.69
CA ARG A 222 -1.94 -10.65 -10.35
C ARG A 222 -1.00 -11.07 -9.20
N LYS A 223 -0.03 -11.95 -9.46
CA LYS A 223 0.90 -12.49 -8.45
C LYS A 223 2.07 -11.52 -8.20
N GLY A 224 2.70 -11.02 -9.27
CA GLY A 224 3.73 -9.98 -9.20
C GLY A 224 3.20 -8.71 -8.57
N PHE A 225 1.95 -8.35 -8.89
CA PHE A 225 1.24 -7.23 -8.31
C PHE A 225 1.14 -7.30 -6.78
N LYS A 226 0.54 -8.36 -6.20
CA LYS A 226 0.37 -8.49 -4.74
C LYS A 226 1.67 -8.37 -3.93
N ARG A 227 2.79 -8.82 -4.50
CA ARG A 227 4.09 -8.75 -3.84
C ARG A 227 4.53 -7.29 -3.66
N THR A 228 4.32 -6.45 -4.66
CA THR A 228 4.79 -5.05 -4.72
C THR A 228 4.03 -4.11 -3.75
N LEU A 229 2.75 -4.38 -3.48
CA LEU A 229 1.86 -3.51 -2.69
C LEU A 229 2.17 -3.51 -1.20
N PHE A 230 2.62 -4.65 -0.69
CA PHE A 230 3.03 -4.80 0.70
C PHE A 230 4.28 -3.97 1.05
N TYR A 231 5.16 -3.70 0.06
CA TYR A 231 6.42 -3.00 0.31
C TYR A 231 6.27 -1.48 0.39
N PHE A 232 5.44 -0.85 -0.45
CA PHE A 232 5.43 0.61 -0.57
C PHE A 232 4.77 1.36 0.61
N SER A 233 3.67 0.84 1.17
CA SER A 233 3.01 1.45 2.34
C SER A 233 3.84 1.33 3.61
N GLN A 234 4.45 0.16 3.86
CA GLN A 234 5.32 -0.05 5.02
C GLN A 234 6.52 0.89 5.05
N LEU A 235 7.14 1.19 3.90
CA LEU A 235 8.34 2.02 3.84
C LEU A 235 8.08 3.48 4.25
N THR A 236 6.95 4.06 3.87
CA THR A 236 6.63 5.46 4.19
C THR A 236 6.23 5.63 5.66
N ASP A 237 5.42 4.71 6.20
CA ASP A 237 5.02 4.74 7.60
C ASP A 237 6.22 4.51 8.54
N THR A 238 7.11 3.55 8.19
CA THR A 238 8.31 3.26 9.01
C THR A 238 9.24 4.48 9.07
N ARG A 239 9.36 5.27 7.99
CA ARG A 239 10.16 6.52 8.00
C ARG A 239 9.63 7.53 8.99
N TYR A 240 8.33 7.77 8.96
CA TYR A 240 7.73 8.76 9.85
C TYR A 240 7.84 8.32 11.31
N ILE A 241 7.65 7.02 11.59
CA ILE A 241 7.85 6.42 12.91
C ILE A 241 9.30 6.59 13.37
N SER A 242 10.33 6.26 12.57
CA SER A 242 11.74 6.39 12.98
C SER A 242 12.11 7.82 13.40
N ARG A 243 11.62 8.83 12.65
CA ARG A 243 11.89 10.25 12.98
C ARG A 243 11.23 10.64 14.31
N LEU A 244 9.94 10.33 14.46
CA LEU A 244 9.22 10.64 15.70
C LEU A 244 9.78 9.87 16.90
N ALA A 245 10.15 8.61 16.70
CA ALA A 245 10.78 7.77 17.72
C ALA A 245 12.07 8.41 18.24
N GLN A 246 12.90 8.99 17.37
CA GLN A 246 14.12 9.64 17.78
C GLN A 246 13.86 10.82 18.72
N GLU A 247 13.00 11.75 18.31
CA GLU A 247 12.62 12.94 19.10
C GLU A 247 11.96 12.53 20.43
N TYR A 248 11.12 11.50 20.38
CA TYR A 248 10.39 10.98 21.53
C TYR A 248 11.31 10.29 22.56
N LEU A 249 12.24 9.46 22.12
CA LEU A 249 13.18 8.75 22.99
C LEU A 249 14.17 9.69 23.68
N ARG A 250 14.52 10.82 23.03
CA ARG A 250 15.38 11.85 23.63
C ARG A 250 14.79 12.46 24.90
N GLN A 251 13.48 12.36 25.14
CA GLN A 251 12.85 12.82 26.39
C GLN A 251 13.32 12.04 27.63
N LEU A 252 13.85 10.83 27.43
CA LEU A 252 14.53 10.12 28.50
C LEU A 252 15.86 10.80 28.85
N GLY A 253 16.47 11.62 28.00
CA GLY A 253 17.81 12.17 28.27
C GLY A 253 18.93 11.13 28.14
N CYS A 254 18.69 10.05 27.41
CA CYS A 254 19.70 9.08 26.97
C CYS A 254 20.28 9.48 25.59
N ASP A 255 21.45 8.96 25.24
CA ASP A 255 21.98 9.16 23.88
C ASP A 255 21.16 8.32 22.88
N VAL A 256 20.55 8.97 21.89
CA VAL A 256 19.75 8.30 20.86
C VAL A 256 20.52 8.28 19.56
N ASN A 257 20.99 7.10 19.17
CA ASN A 257 21.71 6.86 17.94
C ASN A 257 20.82 6.18 16.91
N VAL A 258 21.21 6.35 15.65
CA VAL A 258 20.41 5.95 14.51
C VAL A 258 21.28 5.15 13.56
N THR A 259 20.82 3.96 13.19
CA THR A 259 21.51 3.04 12.27
C THR A 259 20.71 2.86 10.98
N LYS A 260 21.40 2.47 9.91
CA LYS A 260 20.76 2.14 8.62
C LYS A 260 20.52 0.64 8.53
N GLY A 261 19.31 0.24 8.15
CA GLY A 261 18.96 -1.17 7.97
C GLY A 261 19.86 -1.94 7.00
N PHE A 262 20.37 -1.28 5.96
CA PHE A 262 21.34 -1.91 5.06
C PHE A 262 22.65 -2.28 5.78
N VAL A 263 23.21 -1.38 6.59
CA VAL A 263 24.44 -1.64 7.34
C VAL A 263 24.22 -2.74 8.38
N VAL A 264 23.06 -2.74 9.04
CA VAL A 264 22.66 -3.81 9.97
C VAL A 264 22.58 -5.16 9.26
N SER A 265 21.97 -5.21 8.07
CA SER A 265 21.88 -6.44 7.27
C SER A 265 23.24 -6.98 6.86
N GLU A 266 24.16 -6.11 6.42
CA GLU A 266 25.53 -6.51 6.05
C GLU A 266 26.32 -7.01 7.27
N MET A 267 26.20 -6.34 8.42
CA MET A 267 26.82 -6.79 9.67
C MET A 267 26.25 -8.12 10.16
N ARG A 268 24.91 -8.28 10.12
CA ARG A 268 24.23 -9.53 10.46
C ARG A 268 24.69 -10.69 9.57
N HIS A 269 24.88 -10.42 8.28
CA HIS A 269 25.42 -11.40 7.34
C HIS A 269 26.86 -11.78 7.70
N GLN A 270 27.71 -10.79 7.98
CA GLN A 270 29.11 -11.02 8.30
C GLN A 270 29.31 -11.80 9.61
N TRP A 271 28.49 -11.53 10.64
CA TRP A 271 28.48 -12.28 11.90
C TRP A 271 27.76 -13.64 11.79
N GLY A 272 27.35 -14.02 10.58
CA GLY A 272 26.68 -15.30 10.30
C GLY A 272 25.26 -15.40 10.88
N PHE A 273 24.72 -14.39 11.55
CA PHE A 273 23.42 -14.44 12.24
C PHE A 273 22.24 -14.75 11.32
N ASN A 274 22.39 -14.57 9.99
CA ASN A 274 21.38 -14.97 9.01
C ASN A 274 21.01 -16.45 9.11
N SER A 275 21.96 -17.34 9.41
CA SER A 275 21.69 -18.78 9.55
C SER A 275 20.87 -19.14 10.81
N LEU A 276 20.76 -18.23 11.77
CA LEU A 276 19.86 -18.38 12.93
C LEU A 276 18.39 -18.13 12.52
N ILE A 277 18.17 -17.47 11.40
CA ILE A 277 16.86 -17.33 10.76
C ILE A 277 16.69 -18.59 9.92
N GLY A 278 16.25 -19.69 10.54
CA GLY A 278 16.20 -21.03 9.93
C GLY A 278 15.82 -20.98 8.44
N GLU A 279 16.79 -21.32 7.58
CA GLU A 279 16.59 -21.46 6.15
C GLU A 279 15.77 -22.73 5.90
N THR A 280 14.46 -22.62 6.01
CA THR A 280 13.57 -23.48 5.25
C THR A 280 13.17 -22.71 4.00
N ASP A 281 13.43 -23.29 2.84
CA ASP A 281 13.06 -22.78 1.50
C ASP A 281 11.55 -22.49 1.32
N LYS A 282 10.75 -22.78 2.35
CA LYS A 282 9.42 -22.19 2.55
C LYS A 282 9.58 -21.09 3.58
N LYS A 283 9.59 -19.83 3.14
CA LYS A 283 9.43 -18.65 4.01
C LYS A 283 8.23 -18.83 4.95
N GLU A 284 8.42 -19.45 6.10
CA GLU A 284 7.44 -19.47 7.18
C GLU A 284 7.42 -18.07 7.77
N ARG A 285 6.56 -17.23 7.19
CA ARG A 285 6.32 -15.83 7.56
C ARG A 285 5.75 -15.64 8.97
N THR A 286 5.71 -16.70 9.76
CA THR A 286 5.25 -16.76 11.16
C THR A 286 6.39 -16.50 12.14
N ASN A 287 7.66 -16.69 11.73
CA ASN A 287 8.80 -16.45 12.61
C ASN A 287 9.27 -14.98 12.57
N HIS A 288 8.78 -14.20 13.54
CA HIS A 288 9.15 -12.78 13.73
C HIS A 288 10.44 -12.58 14.55
N CYS A 289 11.15 -13.65 14.93
CA CYS A 289 12.37 -13.56 15.73
C CYS A 289 13.53 -12.83 15.03
N HIS A 290 13.48 -12.70 13.70
CA HIS A 290 14.46 -11.91 12.95
C HIS A 290 14.53 -10.44 13.40
N HIS A 291 13.44 -9.86 13.91
CA HIS A 291 13.46 -8.51 14.50
C HIS A 291 14.29 -8.44 15.79
N ALA A 292 14.30 -9.52 16.59
CA ALA A 292 15.13 -9.60 17.79
C ALA A 292 16.62 -9.73 17.43
N ILE A 293 16.93 -10.51 16.39
CA ILE A 293 18.30 -10.62 15.85
C ILE A 293 18.80 -9.24 15.37
N ASP A 294 17.98 -8.52 14.60
CA ASP A 294 18.32 -7.18 14.14
C ASP A 294 18.54 -6.22 15.32
N ALA A 295 17.68 -6.29 16.35
CA ALA A 295 17.84 -5.49 17.56
C ALA A 295 19.17 -5.77 18.29
N VAL A 296 19.62 -7.03 18.34
CA VAL A 296 20.92 -7.40 18.92
C VAL A 296 22.06 -6.82 18.09
N VAL A 297 22.00 -6.93 16.76
CA VAL A 297 23.03 -6.31 15.88
C VAL A 297 23.08 -4.80 16.10
N ILE A 298 21.93 -4.14 16.12
CA ILE A 298 21.81 -2.70 16.34
C ILE A 298 22.37 -2.31 17.72
N ALA A 299 22.00 -3.04 18.78
CA ALA A 299 22.48 -2.79 20.14
C ALA A 299 23.99 -2.96 20.25
N SER A 300 24.57 -3.96 19.58
CA SER A 300 26.01 -4.24 19.57
C SER A 300 26.82 -3.33 18.64
N THR A 301 26.18 -2.44 17.87
CA THR A 301 26.86 -1.54 16.94
C THR A 301 26.99 -0.14 17.51
N SER A 302 28.14 0.19 18.08
CA SER A 302 28.45 1.56 18.54
C SER A 302 28.50 2.55 17.37
N ARG A 303 28.45 3.86 17.66
CA ARG A 303 28.55 4.92 16.63
C ARG A 303 29.85 4.84 15.83
N SER A 304 30.97 4.55 16.50
CA SER A 304 32.29 4.40 15.84
C SER A 304 32.33 3.15 14.98
N LEU A 305 31.85 2.00 15.50
CA LEU A 305 31.80 0.74 14.76
C LEU A 305 30.89 0.86 13.52
N TYR A 306 29.75 1.53 13.66
CA TYR A 306 28.84 1.83 12.56
C TYR A 306 29.52 2.66 11.45
N GLN A 307 30.27 3.71 11.83
CA GLN A 307 30.99 4.54 10.86
C GLN A 307 32.08 3.74 10.13
N GLN A 308 32.80 2.89 10.86
CA GLN A 308 33.78 1.96 10.29
C GLN A 308 33.10 1.00 9.29
N ALA A 309 31.99 0.38 9.69
CA ALA A 309 31.20 -0.54 8.85
C ALA A 309 30.75 0.16 7.56
N ALA A 310 30.10 1.32 7.71
CA ALA A 310 29.58 2.08 6.59
C ALA A 310 30.68 2.51 5.60
N ASN A 311 31.90 2.80 6.08
CA ASN A 311 33.03 3.14 5.24
C ASN A 311 33.62 1.91 4.53
N GLN A 312 33.77 0.78 5.23
CA GLN A 312 34.26 -0.46 4.63
C GLN A 312 33.29 -1.05 3.59
N ILE A 313 31.98 -0.96 3.84
CA ILE A 313 30.94 -1.41 2.89
C ILE A 313 31.02 -0.63 1.57
N LYS A 314 31.23 0.70 1.62
CA LYS A 314 31.43 1.51 0.39
C LYS A 314 32.62 1.05 -0.45
N GLN A 315 33.59 0.40 0.17
CA GLN A 315 34.80 -0.13 -0.48
C GLN A 315 34.69 -1.63 -0.79
N ASN A 316 33.53 -2.26 -0.52
CA ASN A 316 33.31 -3.71 -0.63
C ASN A 316 34.33 -4.55 0.17
N LYS A 317 34.74 -4.07 1.36
CA LYS A 317 35.77 -4.69 2.21
C LYS A 317 35.30 -4.82 3.66
N LEU A 318 34.02 -5.07 3.89
CA LEU A 318 33.48 -5.18 5.24
C LEU A 318 34.18 -6.32 6.00
N LYS A 319 34.88 -5.95 7.08
CA LYS A 319 35.60 -6.86 7.98
C LYS A 319 35.52 -6.31 9.40
N ILE A 320 34.39 -6.57 10.05
CA ILE A 320 34.14 -6.26 11.46
C ILE A 320 33.99 -7.54 12.27
N PRO A 321 34.82 -7.79 13.29
CA PRO A 321 34.66 -8.97 14.14
C PRO A 321 33.32 -8.90 14.89
N GLU A 322 32.86 -10.06 15.36
CA GLU A 322 31.75 -10.12 16.30
C GLU A 322 32.10 -9.36 17.58
N PRO A 323 31.11 -8.81 18.31
CA PRO A 323 31.34 -8.07 19.55
C PRO A 323 32.12 -8.86 20.61
N TYR A 324 31.86 -10.16 20.70
CA TYR A 324 32.57 -11.13 21.54
C TYR A 324 32.33 -12.55 21.00
N ALA A 325 33.21 -13.51 21.35
CA ALA A 325 33.27 -14.82 20.70
C ALA A 325 31.99 -15.66 20.83
N ASP A 326 31.30 -15.58 21.97
CA ASP A 326 30.16 -16.46 22.28
C ASP A 326 28.80 -15.86 21.89
N ILE A 327 28.76 -14.63 21.35
CA ILE A 327 27.51 -13.89 21.09
C ILE A 327 26.55 -14.67 20.20
N ARG A 328 27.09 -15.38 19.21
CA ARG A 328 26.30 -16.17 18.27
C ARG A 328 25.60 -17.33 18.98
N THR A 329 26.35 -18.09 19.78
CA THR A 329 25.87 -19.26 20.51
C THR A 329 24.87 -18.83 21.59
N GLU A 330 25.16 -17.75 22.31
CA GLU A 330 24.23 -17.17 23.28
C GLU A 330 22.93 -16.70 22.62
N LEU A 331 23.03 -16.01 21.49
CA LEU A 331 21.85 -15.55 20.74
C LEU A 331 21.01 -16.73 20.28
N GLU A 332 21.62 -17.77 19.69
CA GLU A 332 20.93 -19.00 19.28
C GLU A 332 20.17 -19.64 20.44
N GLU A 333 20.80 -19.77 21.61
CA GLU A 333 20.16 -20.35 22.79
C GLU A 333 19.02 -19.48 23.31
N LYS A 334 19.22 -18.16 23.40
CA LYS A 334 18.15 -17.24 23.83
C LYS A 334 16.96 -17.26 22.88
N LEU A 335 17.19 -17.35 21.56
CA LEU A 335 16.14 -17.39 20.55
C LEU A 335 15.19 -18.60 20.71
N LYS A 336 15.66 -19.74 21.23
CA LYS A 336 14.82 -20.92 21.52
C LYS A 336 13.75 -20.63 22.59
N HIS A 337 13.99 -19.65 23.44
CA HIS A 337 13.12 -19.27 24.55
C HIS A 337 12.38 -17.95 24.33
N VAL A 338 12.56 -17.30 23.17
CA VAL A 338 11.86 -16.05 22.86
C VAL A 338 10.37 -16.32 22.63
N ILE A 339 9.53 -15.65 23.40
CA ILE A 339 8.08 -15.63 23.21
C ILE A 339 7.72 -14.34 22.47
N VAL A 340 7.22 -14.47 21.25
CA VAL A 340 6.75 -13.31 20.47
C VAL A 340 5.44 -12.80 21.06
N SER A 341 5.47 -11.57 21.59
CA SER A 341 4.28 -10.90 22.10
C SER A 341 3.44 -10.34 20.95
N HIS A 342 2.17 -10.77 20.88
CA HIS A 342 1.20 -10.25 19.91
C HIS A 342 0.17 -9.33 20.60
N THR A 343 -0.05 -8.13 20.06
CA THR A 343 -1.08 -7.21 20.59
C THR A 343 -2.47 -7.85 20.46
N PRO A 344 -3.24 -7.98 21.56
CA PRO A 344 -4.55 -8.61 21.50
C PRO A 344 -5.56 -7.73 20.76
N GLN A 345 -6.43 -8.34 19.95
CA GLN A 345 -7.56 -7.65 19.32
C GLN A 345 -8.79 -7.76 20.21
N ARG A 346 -9.05 -6.72 21.02
CA ARG A 346 -10.20 -6.64 21.93
C ARG A 346 -11.24 -5.59 21.49
N LYS A 347 -11.19 -5.18 20.22
CA LYS A 347 -12.10 -4.16 19.68
C LYS A 347 -13.49 -4.77 19.50
N LEU A 348 -14.51 -4.13 20.07
CA LEU A 348 -15.92 -4.57 19.96
C LEU A 348 -16.57 -4.17 18.62
N SER A 349 -15.99 -3.21 17.91
CA SER A 349 -16.48 -2.71 16.62
C SER A 349 -15.71 -3.31 15.45
N GLY A 350 -16.38 -3.63 14.35
CA GLY A 350 -15.79 -4.09 13.09
C GLY A 350 -16.85 -4.15 12.00
N GLY A 351 -16.51 -4.72 10.84
CA GLY A 351 -17.54 -5.07 9.85
C GLY A 351 -18.53 -6.06 10.46
N LEU A 352 -19.80 -5.66 10.59
CA LEU A 352 -20.83 -6.47 11.22
C LEU A 352 -21.31 -7.61 10.31
N HIS A 353 -21.31 -7.36 9.01
CA HIS A 353 -21.65 -8.29 7.94
C HIS A 353 -20.84 -7.96 6.68
N GLU A 354 -20.81 -8.88 5.73
CA GLU A 354 -20.24 -8.66 4.40
C GLU A 354 -21.00 -7.54 3.65
N GLU A 355 -20.32 -6.82 2.76
CA GLU A 355 -20.95 -5.77 1.93
C GLU A 355 -21.95 -6.36 0.92
N THR A 356 -21.76 -7.62 0.53
CA THR A 356 -22.62 -8.29 -0.45
C THR A 356 -23.84 -8.89 0.22
N GLY A 357 -25.02 -8.31 -0.05
CA GLY A 357 -26.30 -8.89 0.37
C GLY A 357 -26.69 -10.13 -0.43
N ALA A 358 -27.14 -11.17 0.26
CA ALA A 358 -27.76 -12.36 -0.33
C ALA A 358 -29.19 -12.53 0.17
N GLY A 359 -30.11 -12.89 -0.71
CA GLY A 359 -31.52 -13.13 -0.38
C GLY A 359 -31.81 -14.62 -0.23
N TYR A 360 -32.61 -15.00 0.76
CA TYR A 360 -33.08 -16.38 0.87
C TYR A 360 -34.18 -16.67 -0.15
N VAL A 361 -34.09 -17.82 -0.83
CA VAL A 361 -35.14 -18.30 -1.74
C VAL A 361 -35.59 -19.68 -1.31
N ALA A 362 -36.77 -19.76 -0.68
CA ALA A 362 -37.32 -20.98 -0.09
C ALA A 362 -37.36 -22.17 -1.05
N LYS A 363 -37.79 -21.94 -2.30
CA LYS A 363 -37.85 -22.95 -3.37
C LYS A 363 -36.52 -23.68 -3.60
N HIS A 364 -35.39 -23.00 -3.37
CA HIS A 364 -34.05 -23.55 -3.60
C HIS A 364 -33.31 -23.87 -2.29
N GLY A 365 -33.97 -23.69 -1.14
CA GLY A 365 -33.45 -24.06 0.18
C GLY A 365 -32.15 -23.36 0.56
N GLY A 366 -31.89 -22.13 0.09
CA GLY A 366 -30.62 -21.46 0.35
C GLY A 366 -30.55 -19.98 0.04
N LEU A 367 -29.38 -19.40 0.36
CA LEU A 367 -29.05 -18.01 0.07
C LEU A 367 -28.64 -17.86 -1.39
N VAL A 368 -29.20 -16.85 -2.04
CA VAL A 368 -29.06 -16.56 -3.46
C VAL A 368 -28.60 -15.13 -3.64
N TYR A 369 -27.65 -14.94 -4.53
CA TYR A 369 -27.17 -13.60 -4.90
C TYR A 369 -27.11 -13.48 -6.43
N ARG A 370 -27.08 -12.24 -6.93
CA ARG A 370 -27.00 -11.96 -8.37
C ARG A 370 -25.56 -11.76 -8.80
N LYS A 371 -25.04 -12.68 -9.60
CA LYS A 371 -23.71 -12.61 -10.18
C LYS A 371 -23.79 -12.23 -11.66
N THR A 372 -22.91 -11.33 -12.09
CA THR A 372 -22.80 -10.92 -13.49
C THR A 372 -22.08 -12.01 -14.29
N LEU A 373 -22.57 -12.31 -15.49
CA LEU A 373 -21.85 -13.17 -16.43
C LEU A 373 -20.70 -12.36 -17.02
N ASN A 374 -19.48 -12.87 -16.87
CA ASN A 374 -18.25 -12.23 -17.31
C ASN A 374 -17.17 -13.30 -17.57
N PRO A 375 -16.00 -12.93 -18.12
CA PRO A 375 -14.92 -13.88 -18.41
C PRO A 375 -14.41 -14.69 -17.20
N GLU A 376 -14.68 -14.25 -15.96
CA GLU A 376 -14.31 -14.95 -14.72
C GLU A 376 -15.42 -15.89 -14.20
N PHE A 377 -16.55 -16.02 -14.91
CA PHE A 377 -17.71 -16.79 -14.46
C PHE A 377 -17.49 -18.30 -14.66
N THR A 378 -17.05 -18.97 -13.60
CA THR A 378 -16.67 -20.40 -13.65
C THR A 378 -17.85 -21.37 -13.86
N LEU A 379 -17.54 -22.57 -14.37
CA LEU A 379 -18.49 -23.69 -14.51
C LEU A 379 -19.21 -24.02 -13.19
N LYS A 380 -18.49 -23.96 -12.05
CA LYS A 380 -19.10 -24.14 -10.72
C LYS A 380 -20.23 -23.14 -10.45
N ASN A 381 -20.06 -21.88 -10.87
CA ASN A 381 -21.12 -20.89 -10.73
C ASN A 381 -22.29 -21.21 -11.66
N ALA A 382 -22.01 -21.63 -12.90
CA ALA A 382 -23.04 -22.00 -13.87
C ALA A 382 -23.90 -23.16 -13.38
N MET A 383 -23.28 -24.21 -12.84
CA MET A 383 -23.98 -25.34 -12.22
C MET A 383 -24.84 -24.95 -11.01
N SER A 384 -24.50 -23.83 -10.36
CA SER A 384 -25.17 -23.29 -9.18
C SER A 384 -26.26 -22.26 -9.51
N ILE A 385 -26.57 -22.03 -10.79
CA ILE A 385 -27.69 -21.18 -11.21
C ILE A 385 -29.01 -21.83 -10.78
N ILE A 386 -29.91 -21.03 -10.21
CA ILE A 386 -31.16 -21.56 -9.63
C ILE A 386 -32.29 -21.76 -10.66
N ASP A 387 -32.27 -21.01 -11.75
CA ASP A 387 -33.27 -21.09 -12.81
C ASP A 387 -32.79 -22.09 -13.86
N GLU A 388 -33.51 -23.22 -14.00
CA GLU A 388 -33.07 -24.31 -14.88
C GLU A 388 -33.02 -23.91 -16.36
N GLN A 389 -33.92 -23.05 -16.85
CA GLN A 389 -33.87 -22.62 -18.26
C GLN A 389 -32.66 -21.73 -18.52
N VAL A 390 -32.40 -20.79 -17.60
CA VAL A 390 -31.22 -19.92 -17.68
C VAL A 390 -29.94 -20.74 -17.51
N LYS A 391 -29.94 -21.73 -16.61
CA LYS A 391 -28.81 -22.62 -16.37
C LYS A 391 -28.45 -23.43 -17.61
N THR A 392 -29.43 -24.07 -18.25
CA THR A 392 -29.21 -24.82 -19.49
C THR A 392 -28.61 -23.92 -20.56
N LYS A 393 -29.17 -22.72 -20.79
CA LYS A 393 -28.62 -21.77 -21.77
C LYS A 393 -27.18 -21.32 -21.46
N VAL A 394 -26.87 -21.09 -20.18
CA VAL A 394 -25.52 -20.69 -19.75
C VAL A 394 -24.52 -21.85 -19.88
N LEU A 395 -24.95 -23.10 -19.64
CA LEU A 395 -24.11 -24.28 -19.82
C LEU A 395 -23.87 -24.60 -21.30
N GLU A 396 -24.90 -24.53 -22.14
CA GLU A 396 -24.77 -24.64 -23.61
C GLU A 396 -23.79 -23.60 -24.15
N GLN A 397 -23.88 -22.35 -23.67
CA GLN A 397 -22.93 -21.30 -24.04
C GLN A 397 -21.50 -21.66 -23.62
N LEU A 398 -21.29 -22.21 -22.42
CA LEU A 398 -19.96 -22.63 -21.99
C LEU A 398 -19.40 -23.79 -22.83
N GLU A 399 -20.26 -24.71 -23.25
CA GLU A 399 -19.89 -25.84 -24.09
C GLU A 399 -19.53 -25.39 -25.50
N ASN A 400 -20.33 -24.51 -26.11
CA ASN A 400 -20.11 -23.99 -27.46
C ASN A 400 -18.77 -23.25 -27.64
N TYR A 401 -18.28 -22.59 -26.59
CA TYR A 401 -17.05 -21.79 -26.63
C TYR A 401 -15.91 -22.41 -25.82
N GLY A 402 -16.12 -23.58 -25.21
CA GLY A 402 -15.12 -24.35 -24.44
C GLY A 402 -14.64 -23.72 -23.11
N ASN A 403 -14.65 -22.39 -22.96
CA ASN A 403 -14.20 -21.72 -21.74
C ASN A 403 -14.97 -20.44 -21.41
N SER A 404 -14.95 -20.04 -20.13
CA SER A 404 -15.68 -18.87 -19.62
C SER A 404 -15.23 -17.54 -20.24
N LYS A 405 -13.96 -17.42 -20.64
CA LYS A 405 -13.44 -16.15 -21.19
C LYS A 405 -14.03 -15.85 -22.55
N GLU A 406 -14.13 -16.87 -23.39
CA GLU A 406 -14.74 -16.77 -24.71
C GLU A 406 -16.26 -16.74 -24.62
N ALA A 407 -16.88 -17.64 -23.84
CA ALA A 407 -18.33 -17.73 -23.71
C ALA A 407 -19.00 -16.43 -23.24
N PHE A 408 -18.31 -15.67 -22.37
CA PHE A 408 -18.85 -14.48 -21.71
C PHE A 408 -18.05 -13.20 -21.98
N ASN A 409 -17.42 -13.08 -23.16
CA ASN A 409 -16.91 -11.79 -23.65
C ASN A 409 -18.07 -10.87 -24.08
N GLU A 410 -17.78 -9.60 -24.40
CA GLU A 410 -18.82 -8.61 -24.73
C GLU A 410 -19.63 -8.95 -25.98
N GLU A 411 -19.04 -9.66 -26.95
CA GLU A 411 -19.71 -10.00 -28.22
C GLU A 411 -20.63 -11.21 -28.04
N ASN A 412 -20.10 -12.29 -27.45
CA ASN A 412 -20.84 -13.53 -27.23
C ASN A 412 -21.92 -13.38 -26.15
N LEU A 413 -21.77 -12.46 -25.19
CA LEU A 413 -22.85 -12.14 -24.26
C LEU A 413 -24.08 -11.52 -24.94
N LYS A 414 -23.93 -10.87 -26.10
CA LYS A 414 -25.07 -10.29 -26.84
C LYS A 414 -25.96 -11.37 -27.45
N THR A 415 -25.42 -12.55 -27.72
CA THR A 415 -26.15 -13.69 -28.30
C THR A 415 -26.91 -14.48 -27.23
N LEU A 416 -26.47 -14.42 -25.97
CA LEU A 416 -27.09 -15.13 -24.85
C LEU A 416 -28.41 -14.47 -24.40
N LYS A 417 -29.54 -15.06 -24.83
CA LYS A 417 -30.90 -14.59 -24.53
C LYS A 417 -31.83 -15.72 -24.10
N LEU A 418 -32.80 -15.41 -23.25
CA LEU A 418 -33.97 -16.26 -23.00
C LEU A 418 -35.19 -15.60 -23.65
N GLY A 419 -35.63 -16.15 -24.78
CA GLY A 419 -36.60 -15.49 -25.66
C GLY A 419 -36.04 -14.17 -26.20
N LYS A 420 -36.73 -13.05 -25.94
CA LYS A 420 -36.28 -11.70 -26.33
C LYS A 420 -35.34 -11.04 -25.31
N ASN A 421 -35.20 -11.62 -24.11
CA ASN A 421 -34.53 -10.98 -22.98
C ASN A 421 -33.05 -11.39 -22.90
N PRO A 422 -32.09 -10.44 -22.91
CA PRO A 422 -30.67 -10.76 -22.74
C PRO A 422 -30.35 -11.19 -21.31
N ILE A 423 -29.55 -12.25 -21.17
CA ILE A 423 -29.09 -12.74 -19.88
C ILE A 423 -27.74 -12.10 -19.57
N LYS A 424 -27.74 -11.06 -18.73
CA LYS A 424 -26.50 -10.38 -18.28
C LYS A 424 -26.07 -10.78 -16.87
N ARG A 425 -27.03 -11.12 -16.03
CA ARG A 425 -26.82 -11.47 -14.61
C ARG A 425 -27.71 -12.66 -14.27
N VAL A 426 -27.18 -13.57 -13.47
CA VAL A 426 -27.86 -14.79 -13.06
C VAL A 426 -27.93 -14.90 -11.54
N ARG A 427 -28.98 -15.54 -11.05
CA ARG A 427 -29.13 -15.86 -9.62
C ARG A 427 -28.39 -17.16 -9.34
N VAL A 428 -27.41 -17.10 -8.45
CA VAL A 428 -26.56 -18.24 -8.09
C VAL A 428 -26.77 -18.58 -6.62
N LEU A 429 -26.87 -19.88 -6.33
CA LEU A 429 -26.94 -20.40 -4.98
C LEU A 429 -25.58 -20.26 -4.29
N GLN A 430 -25.49 -19.44 -3.25
CA GLN A 430 -24.27 -19.23 -2.46
C GLN A 430 -24.04 -20.35 -1.46
N SER A 431 -25.09 -20.70 -0.71
CA SER A 431 -25.06 -21.74 0.30
C SER A 431 -26.44 -22.34 0.49
N LYS A 432 -26.49 -23.67 0.71
CA LYS A 432 -27.70 -24.38 1.10
C LYS A 432 -27.89 -24.25 2.61
N ILE A 433 -29.10 -23.94 3.05
CA ILE A 433 -29.47 -24.00 4.46
C ILE A 433 -29.91 -25.44 4.75
N LYS A 434 -29.17 -26.14 5.60
CA LYS A 434 -29.52 -27.50 6.01
C LYS A 434 -30.65 -27.42 7.04
N THR A 435 -31.87 -27.70 6.62
CA THR A 435 -33.03 -27.79 7.52
C THR A 435 -33.10 -29.17 8.18
N THR A 436 -33.68 -29.23 9.37
CA THR A 436 -34.05 -30.50 10.03
C THR A 436 -35.52 -30.45 10.42
N LYS A 437 -36.12 -31.58 10.82
CA LYS A 437 -37.50 -31.61 11.35
C LYS A 437 -37.73 -30.64 12.51
N LYS A 438 -36.67 -30.24 13.23
CA LYS A 438 -36.73 -29.33 14.39
C LYS A 438 -36.36 -27.89 14.07
N ASN A 439 -35.64 -27.63 12.97
CA ASN A 439 -35.16 -26.31 12.59
C ASN A 439 -35.51 -26.04 11.12
N THR A 440 -36.53 -25.21 10.90
CA THR A 440 -36.86 -24.70 9.57
C THR A 440 -35.78 -23.73 9.08
N ALA A 441 -35.79 -23.41 7.80
CA ALA A 441 -34.86 -22.41 7.27
C ALA A 441 -35.12 -21.02 7.87
N GLU A 442 -36.37 -20.72 8.21
CA GLU A 442 -36.75 -19.49 8.89
C GLU A 442 -36.19 -19.44 10.32
N ASP A 443 -36.23 -20.56 11.07
CA ASP A 443 -35.63 -20.65 12.41
C ASP A 443 -34.12 -20.44 12.35
N ILE A 444 -33.44 -21.08 11.40
CA ILE A 444 -31.98 -20.95 11.21
C ILE A 444 -31.62 -19.52 10.79
N LEU A 445 -32.40 -18.91 9.89
CA LEU A 445 -32.21 -17.53 9.49
C LEU A 445 -32.51 -16.55 10.63
N GLN A 446 -33.51 -16.79 11.48
CA GLN A 446 -33.77 -15.95 12.65
C GLN A 446 -32.65 -16.05 13.69
N GLN A 447 -32.07 -17.23 13.89
CA GLN A 447 -30.92 -17.42 14.80
C GLN A 447 -29.64 -16.76 14.28
N THR A 448 -29.47 -16.65 12.95
CA THR A 448 -28.27 -16.08 12.31
C THR A 448 -28.43 -14.63 11.86
N LYS A 449 -29.66 -14.10 11.86
CA LYS A 449 -29.94 -12.68 11.61
C LYS A 449 -29.48 -11.83 12.79
N PHE A 450 -28.34 -11.17 12.64
CA PHE A 450 -28.07 -9.88 13.30
C PHE A 450 -28.92 -8.78 12.64
N GLY A 451 -30.25 -8.95 12.66
CA GLY A 451 -31.15 -7.92 12.15
C GLY A 451 -31.11 -6.72 13.09
N VAL A 452 -31.06 -5.51 12.53
CA VAL A 452 -31.22 -4.27 13.31
C VAL A 452 -32.57 -4.36 14.01
N LYS A 453 -32.52 -4.45 15.33
CA LYS A 453 -33.72 -4.48 16.17
C LYS A 453 -34.09 -3.04 16.51
N ASP A 454 -35.38 -2.72 16.46
CA ASP A 454 -35.85 -1.47 17.06
C ASP A 454 -35.73 -1.52 18.60
N LYS A 455 -36.09 -0.42 19.27
CA LYS A 455 -36.05 -0.34 20.74
C LYS A 455 -36.95 -1.37 21.45
N SER A 456 -37.89 -1.99 20.73
CA SER A 456 -38.76 -3.06 21.25
C SER A 456 -38.17 -4.46 21.05
N GLY A 457 -36.99 -4.57 20.42
CA GLY A 457 -36.36 -5.85 20.11
C GLY A 457 -36.88 -6.50 18.83
N LYS A 458 -37.79 -5.82 18.09
CA LYS A 458 -38.37 -6.34 16.84
C LYS A 458 -37.39 -6.15 15.69
N VAL A 459 -37.11 -7.22 14.97
CA VAL A 459 -36.19 -7.22 13.83
C VAL A 459 -36.84 -6.43 12.67
N LEU A 460 -36.14 -5.39 12.19
CA LEU A 460 -36.53 -4.67 10.98
C LEU A 460 -36.27 -5.58 9.77
N ASN A 461 -37.33 -5.92 9.03
CA ASN A 461 -37.19 -6.53 7.71
C ASN A 461 -36.85 -5.40 6.72
N ILE A 462 -35.59 -5.32 6.29
CA ILE A 462 -35.14 -4.43 5.20
C ILE A 462 -35.15 -5.20 3.89
#